data_AF-A0A2I0IW51-F1
#
_entry.id   AF-A0A2I0IW51-F1
#
_cell.length_a   1.000
_cell.length_b   1.000
_cell.length_c   1.000
_cell.angle_alpha   90.00
_cell.angle_beta   90.00
_cell.angle_gamma   90.00
#
_symmetry.space_group_name_H-M   'P 1'
#
loop_
_entity.id
_entity.type
_entity.pdbx_description
1 polymer ?
#
loop_
_entity_poly.entity_id
_entity_poly.type
_entity_poly.pdbx_seq_one_letter_code
_entity_poly.pdbx_strand_id
1 'polypeptide(L)'
;MGTLKTWRKAYGALKDQTKVGLAHVNSDFADLDVAIVKATNHVECPPKDRHLRKILIATSAIRPRADVAYCIHALSRRLSKTHNWT
;
A
#
# COMPACT_ATOMS: atom_id res chain seq x y z
N MET A 1 -4.00 -27.05 14.98
CA MET A 1 -3.42 -26.55 13.70
C MET A 1 -3.64 -25.03 13.54
N GLY A 2 -3.13 -24.17 14.43
CA GLY A 2 -3.57 -22.77 14.51
C GLY A 2 -2.50 -21.69 14.76
N THR A 3 -1.21 -21.99 14.69
CA THR A 3 -0.17 -21.05 15.13
C THR A 3 0.57 -20.36 13.97
N LEU A 4 0.94 -21.08 12.91
CA LEU A 4 1.79 -20.53 11.84
C LEU A 4 1.11 -19.47 10.94
N LYS A 5 -0.19 -19.60 10.67
CA LYS A 5 -0.94 -18.61 9.86
C LYS A 5 -1.08 -17.27 10.58
N THR A 6 -1.26 -17.30 11.90
CA THR A 6 -1.47 -16.12 12.76
C THR A 6 -0.18 -15.32 12.91
N TRP A 7 0.96 -16.00 13.08
CA TRP A 7 2.28 -15.35 13.13
C TRP A 7 2.65 -14.64 11.82
N ARG A 8 2.38 -15.25 10.66
CA ARG A 8 2.62 -14.62 9.35
C ARG A 8 1.76 -13.38 9.15
N LYS A 9 0.47 -13.44 9.53
CA LYS A 9 -0.45 -12.29 9.45
C LYS A 9 -0.03 -11.16 10.40
N ALA A 10 0.37 -11.49 11.63
CA ALA A 10 0.87 -10.51 12.60
C ALA A 10 2.16 -9.83 12.12
N TYR A 11 3.10 -10.58 11.55
CA TYR A 11 4.32 -10.02 10.96
C TYR A 11 4.02 -9.12 9.75
N GLY A 12 3.08 -9.52 8.89
CA GLY A 12 2.61 -8.69 7.78
C GLY A 12 1.99 -7.37 8.23
N ALA A 13 1.16 -7.42 9.28
CA ALA A 13 0.55 -6.24 9.89
C ALA A 13 1.60 -5.27 10.46
N LEU A 14 2.59 -5.79 11.18
CA LEU A 14 3.71 -4.99 11.71
C LEU A 14 4.50 -4.32 10.58
N LYS A 15 4.81 -5.05 9.51
CA LYS A 15 5.52 -4.52 8.33
C LYS A 15 4.75 -3.39 7.64
N ASP A 16 3.44 -3.55 7.49
CA ASP A 16 2.60 -2.50 6.92
C ASP A 16 2.52 -1.28 7.85
N GLN A 17 2.52 -1.48 9.17
CA GLN A 17 2.54 -0.39 10.16
C GLN A 17 3.85 0.42 10.10
N THR A 18 5.00 -0.25 10.04
CA THR A 18 6.30 0.43 9.89
C THR A 18 6.40 1.18 8.56
N LYS A 19 5.86 0.63 7.47
CA LYS A 19 5.82 1.31 6.17
C LYS A 19 4.96 2.57 6.18
N VAL A 20 3.81 2.55 6.86
CA VAL A 20 2.99 3.76 7.05
C VAL A 20 3.77 4.83 7.82
N GLY A 21 4.50 4.43 8.87
CA GLY A 21 5.37 5.35 9.61
C GLY A 21 6.47 5.95 8.72
N LEU A 22 7.13 5.13 7.90
CA LEU A 22 8.18 5.58 6.98
C LEU A 22 7.64 6.52 5.89
N ALA A 23 6.43 6.25 5.39
CA ALA A 23 5.76 7.10 4.40
C ALA A 23 5.57 8.52 4.92
N HIS A 24 5.17 8.69 6.20
CA HIS A 24 5.02 10.02 6.80
C HIS A 24 6.32 10.83 6.90
N VAL A 25 7.48 10.17 6.85
CA VAL A 25 8.79 10.84 6.85
C VAL A 25 9.22 11.28 5.45
N ASN A 26 8.59 10.74 4.39
CA ASN A 26 8.89 11.08 2.98
C ASN A 26 7.83 12.06 2.44
N SER A 27 8.09 13.36 2.54
CA SER A 27 7.07 14.43 2.55
C SER A 27 6.18 14.48 1.31
N ASP A 28 6.71 14.23 0.11
CA ASP A 28 6.04 14.65 -1.12
C ASP A 28 4.94 13.67 -1.56
N PHE A 29 5.08 12.40 -1.17
CA PHE A 29 4.13 11.33 -1.52
C PHE A 29 3.65 10.52 -0.32
N ALA A 30 3.94 10.95 0.91
CA ALA A 30 3.56 10.29 2.16
C ALA A 30 2.12 9.77 2.14
N ASP A 31 1.22 10.66 1.75
CA ASP A 31 -0.21 10.46 1.72
C ASP A 31 -0.68 9.42 0.68
N LEU A 32 0.04 9.34 -0.44
CA LEU A 32 -0.17 8.35 -1.50
C LEU A 32 0.40 6.99 -1.08
N ASP A 33 1.58 6.98 -0.47
CA ASP A 33 2.23 5.78 0.03
C ASP A 33 1.41 5.11 1.14
N VAL A 34 0.82 5.89 2.05
CA VAL A 34 -0.12 5.36 3.06
C VAL A 34 -1.36 4.76 2.39
N ALA A 35 -1.91 5.41 1.37
CA ALA A 35 -3.06 4.89 0.64
C ALA A 35 -2.72 3.57 -0.06
N ILE A 36 -1.59 3.49 -0.75
CA ILE A 36 -1.09 2.27 -1.39
C ILE A 36 -0.86 1.17 -0.34
N VAL A 37 -0.21 1.49 0.78
CA VAL A 37 0.07 0.51 1.82
C VAL A 37 -1.21 -0.04 2.43
N LYS A 38 -2.19 0.82 2.74
CA LYS A 38 -3.48 0.40 3.31
C LYS A 38 -4.36 -0.33 2.29
N ALA A 39 -4.26 0.00 1.01
CA ALA A 39 -5.02 -0.67 -0.05
C ALA A 39 -4.46 -2.05 -0.39
N THR A 40 -3.15 -2.27 -0.24
CA THR A 40 -2.47 -3.53 -0.54
C THR A 40 -1.86 -4.17 0.72
N ASN A 41 -2.56 -4.09 1.85
CA ASN A 41 -2.06 -4.64 3.10
C ASN A 41 -2.10 -6.19 3.08
N HIS A 42 -1.49 -6.83 4.07
CA HIS A 42 -1.49 -8.29 4.17
C HIS A 42 -2.79 -8.87 4.79
N VAL A 43 -3.85 -8.05 4.91
CA VAL A 43 -5.14 -8.47 5.45
C VAL A 43 -6.04 -8.80 4.28
N GLU A 44 -6.61 -9.99 4.30
CA GLU A 44 -7.54 -10.50 3.28
C GLU A 44 -8.92 -9.83 3.43
N CYS A 45 -8.99 -8.52 3.19
CA CYS A 45 -10.24 -7.77 3.19
C CYS A 45 -10.23 -6.72 2.07
N PRO A 46 -11.41 -6.39 1.51
CA PRO A 46 -11.50 -5.36 0.50
C PRO A 46 -11.00 -4.01 1.07
N PRO A 47 -10.17 -3.28 0.32
CA PRO A 47 -9.62 -2.02 0.78
C PRO A 47 -10.74 -0.98 0.90
N LYS A 48 -10.61 -0.07 1.87
CA LYS A 48 -11.58 1.01 2.07
C LYS A 48 -11.57 1.97 0.87
N ASP A 49 -12.75 2.38 0.41
CA ASP A 49 -12.95 3.33 -0.69
C ASP A 49 -12.07 4.58 -0.62
N ARG A 50 -11.85 5.12 0.58
CA ARG A 50 -11.01 6.32 0.77
C ARG A 50 -9.58 6.14 0.23
N HIS A 51 -9.02 4.94 0.33
CA HIS A 51 -7.66 4.65 -0.13
C HIS A 51 -7.65 4.47 -1.65
N LEU A 52 -8.66 3.78 -2.19
CA LEU A 52 -8.86 3.62 -3.63
C LEU A 52 -9.04 4.97 -4.34
N ARG A 53 -9.92 5.83 -3.82
CA ARG A 53 -10.14 7.18 -4.37
C ARG A 53 -8.85 7.98 -4.43
N LYS A 54 -8.01 7.91 -3.39
CA LYS A 54 -6.73 8.62 -3.34
C LYS A 54 -5.75 8.11 -4.40
N ILE A 55 -5.70 6.79 -4.62
CA ILE A 55 -4.90 6.17 -5.69
C ILE A 55 -5.42 6.58 -7.07
N LEU A 56 -6.74 6.52 -7.31
CA LEU A 56 -7.37 6.91 -8.58
C LEU A 56 -7.14 8.39 -8.91
N ILE A 57 -7.19 9.26 -7.92
CA ILE A 57 -6.87 10.68 -8.11
C ILE A 57 -5.41 10.85 -8.48
N ALA A 58 -4.49 10.10 -7.85
CA ALA A 58 -3.07 10.15 -8.17
C ALA A 58 -2.72 9.62 -9.57
N THR A 59 -3.56 8.75 -10.16
CA THR A 59 -3.40 8.24 -11.52
C THR A 59 -4.25 8.97 -12.56
N SER A 60 -4.98 10.01 -12.17
CA SER A 60 -5.83 10.80 -13.07
C SER A 60 -5.01 11.50 -14.16
N ALA A 61 -5.57 11.62 -15.36
CA ALA A 61 -4.98 12.32 -16.50
C ALA A 61 -4.70 13.81 -16.25
N ILE A 62 -5.30 14.39 -15.21
CA ILE A 62 -5.11 15.78 -14.79
C ILE A 62 -3.82 15.95 -13.96
N ARG A 63 -3.26 14.86 -13.41
CA ARG A 63 -2.06 14.92 -12.56
C ARG A 63 -0.77 14.96 -13.37
N PRO A 64 0.31 15.53 -12.81
CA PRO A 64 1.64 15.47 -13.41
C PRO A 64 2.07 14.03 -13.72
N ARG A 65 2.76 13.82 -14.84
CA ARG A 65 3.28 12.49 -15.22
C ARG A 65 4.21 11.89 -14.15
N ALA A 66 4.90 12.73 -13.38
CA ALA A 66 5.76 12.29 -12.28
C ALA A 66 4.95 11.60 -11.17
N ASP A 67 3.83 12.18 -10.74
CA ASP A 67 2.94 11.60 -9.72
C ASP A 67 2.38 10.25 -10.16
N VAL A 68 1.95 10.18 -11.43
CA VAL A 68 1.42 8.94 -12.03
C VAL A 68 2.51 7.87 -12.09
N ALA A 69 3.70 8.22 -12.58
CA ALA A 69 4.84 7.31 -12.65
C ALA A 69 5.27 6.82 -11.26
N TYR A 70 5.28 7.70 -10.26
CA TYR A 70 5.55 7.34 -8.88
C TYR A 70 4.52 6.33 -8.35
N CYS A 71 3.23 6.60 -8.55
CA CYS A 71 2.15 5.71 -8.13
C CYS A 71 2.29 4.31 -8.74
N ILE A 72 2.52 4.23 -10.06
CA ILE A 72 2.71 2.98 -10.79
C ILE A 72 3.91 2.21 -10.23
N HIS A 73 5.05 2.88 -10.06
CA HIS A 73 6.27 2.27 -9.56
C HIS A 73 6.13 1.79 -8.10
N ALA A 74 5.48 2.58 -7.24
CA ALA A 74 5.20 2.20 -5.85
C ALA A 74 4.28 0.97 -5.76
N LEU A 75 3.23 0.92 -6.60
CA LEU A 75 2.33 -0.24 -6.71
C LEU A 75 3.07 -1.48 -7.23
N SER A 76 3.82 -1.35 -8.31
CA SER A 76 4.62 -2.43 -8.89
C SER A 76 5.58 -3.04 -7.86
N ARG A 77 6.30 -2.20 -7.11
CA ARG A 77 7.21 -2.62 -6.03
C ARG A 77 6.50 -3.31 -4.87
N ARG A 78 5.25 -2.94 -4.56
CA ARG A 78 4.44 -3.64 -3.55
C ARG A 78 4.06 -5.02 -4.08
N LEU A 79 3.43 -5.09 -5.24
CA LEU A 79 2.98 -6.35 -5.82
C LEU A 79 4.13 -7.34 -6.02
N SER A 80 5.29 -6.88 -6.47
CA SER A 80 6.47 -7.74 -6.65
C SER A 80 7.03 -8.34 -5.34
N LYS A 81 6.70 -7.75 -4.19
CA LYS A 81 7.18 -8.20 -2.87
C LYS A 81 6.14 -8.94 -2.06
N THR A 82 4.88 -8.90 -2.48
CA THR A 82 3.76 -9.49 -1.74
C THR A 82 3.32 -10.72 -2.52
N HIS A 83 3.83 -11.89 -2.12
CA HIS A 83 3.51 -13.19 -2.73
C HIS A 83 2.31 -13.83 -2.01
N ASN A 84 1.20 -13.10 -1.92
CA ASN A 84 -0.07 -13.57 -1.38
C ASN A 84 -1.16 -13.25 -2.41
N TRP A 85 -1.68 -14.30 -3.05
CA TRP A 85 -2.75 -14.22 -4.03
C TRP A 85 -4.14 -14.41 -3.40
N THR A 86 -4.17 -14.76 -2.11
CA THR A 86 -5.34 -14.82 -1.23
C THR A 86 -5.41 -13.56 -0.39
#